data_AF-A0A6V8K456-F1
#
_entry.id   AF-A0A6V8K456-F1
#
_cell.length_a   1.000
_cell.length_b   1.000
_cell.length_c   1.000
_cell.angle_alpha   90.00
_cell.angle_beta   90.00
_cell.angle_gamma   90.00
#
_symmetry.space_group_name_H-M   'P 1'
#
loop_
_entity.id
_entity.type
_entity.pdbx_description
1 polymer ?
#
loop_
_entity_poly.entity_id
_entity_poly.type
_entity_poly.pdbx_seq_one_letter_code
_entity_poly.pdbx_strand_id
1 'polypeptide(L)'
;MDRAAVADLVALGWSPPGVVEGSGEHFGLRSTTAEAPRLATTISRTLRDVYGAPHPAFLVYLVHDAEDEPLPVDPLGTARPEALLDEAEAELAERVVRGADSDEVIALDEQVRMVVAAMMKSAPDQLQVDSDGDIGIRAGSAMVFVRVRDNPPLVDVFSPVLTEVEPTEQLYVKLSELTNRMPIGRLYCTNDTVWASIPVFGRNFQATHLMLAVQVMTGLADELDDRLHGEFGGKRFFGEGDKPTREQDDHRTGMYL
;
A
#
# COMPACT_ATOMS: atom_id res chain seq x y z
N MET A 1 11.38 15.67 2.74
CA MET A 1 10.26 15.46 3.68
C MET A 1 9.34 16.64 3.63
N ASP A 2 8.02 16.40 3.66
CA ASP A 2 7.05 17.47 3.85
C ASP A 2 6.95 17.87 5.34
N ARG A 3 6.19 18.92 5.64
CA ARG A 3 6.02 19.41 7.01
C ARG A 3 5.28 18.43 7.92
N ALA A 4 4.45 17.55 7.36
CA ALA A 4 3.69 16.58 8.14
C ALA A 4 4.62 15.46 8.65
N ALA A 5 5.45 14.90 7.77
CA ALA A 5 6.45 13.90 8.12
C ALA A 5 7.44 14.41 9.19
N VAL A 6 7.82 15.68 9.12
CA VAL A 6 8.65 16.32 10.17
C VAL A 6 7.93 16.37 11.51
N ALA A 7 6.65 16.72 11.53
CA ALA A 7 5.85 16.74 12.76
C ALA A 7 5.69 15.33 13.36
N ASP A 8 5.48 14.33 12.50
CA ASP A 8 5.32 12.93 12.91
C ASP A 8 6.62 12.35 13.49
N LEU A 9 7.79 12.68 12.91
CA LEU A 9 9.08 12.32 13.49
C LEU A 9 9.27 12.92 14.90
N VAL A 10 8.95 14.20 15.08
CA VAL A 10 9.07 14.84 16.39
C VAL A 10 8.10 14.22 17.40
N ALA A 11 6.88 13.90 16.99
CA ALA A 11 5.89 13.22 17.84
C ALA A 11 6.32 11.79 18.24
N LEU A 12 7.11 11.10 17.40
CA LEU A 12 7.70 9.79 17.70
C LEU A 12 8.91 9.87 18.65
N GLY A 13 9.37 11.09 18.97
CA GLY A 13 10.47 11.36 19.90
C GLY A 13 11.80 11.70 19.23
N TRP A 14 11.84 11.84 17.90
CA TRP A 14 13.05 12.28 17.22
C TRP A 14 13.32 13.75 17.49
N SER A 15 14.58 14.06 17.76
CA SER A 15 15.04 15.43 17.88
C SER A 15 15.39 15.99 16.50
N PRO A 16 15.01 17.24 16.18
CA PRO A 16 15.41 17.89 14.93
C PRO A 16 16.93 17.95 14.72
N PRO A 17 17.38 18.17 13.47
CA PRO A 17 18.79 18.37 13.15
C PRO A 17 19.48 19.37 14.08
N GLY A 18 20.70 19.05 14.50
CA GLY A 18 21.53 19.88 15.37
C GLY A 18 21.20 19.83 16.86
N VAL A 19 20.14 19.13 17.29
CA VAL A 19 19.78 19.02 18.72
C VAL A 19 20.55 17.90 19.42
N VAL A 20 20.72 16.74 18.78
CA VAL A 20 21.51 15.63 19.32
C VAL A 20 22.95 15.79 18.84
N GLU A 21 23.90 15.70 19.78
CA GLU A 21 25.32 15.76 19.46
C GLU A 21 25.70 14.69 18.43
N GLY A 22 26.39 15.09 17.35
CA GLY A 22 26.77 14.21 16.24
C GLY A 22 25.67 13.96 15.19
N SER A 23 24.45 14.47 15.37
CA SER A 23 23.36 14.27 14.40
C SER A 23 23.48 15.11 13.12
N GLY A 24 24.25 16.21 13.15
CA GLY A 24 24.45 17.09 11.99
C GLY A 24 23.12 17.57 11.39
N GLU A 25 22.94 17.34 10.08
CA GLU A 25 21.74 17.69 9.32
C GLU A 25 20.61 16.64 9.43
N HIS A 26 20.79 15.61 10.25
CA HIS A 26 19.84 14.51 10.41
C HIS A 26 19.06 14.59 11.72
N PHE A 27 17.87 13.99 11.75
CA PHE A 27 17.14 13.79 12.99
C PHE A 27 17.89 12.81 13.89
N GLY A 28 17.97 13.13 15.18
CA GLY A 28 18.71 12.35 16.15
C GLY A 28 17.83 11.83 17.28
N LEU A 29 18.19 10.66 17.82
CA LEU A 29 17.60 10.10 19.03
C LEU A 29 18.71 9.47 19.87
N ARG A 30 18.78 9.82 21.16
CA ARG A 30 19.74 9.23 22.10
C ARG A 30 18.99 8.34 23.07
N SER A 31 19.45 7.10 23.23
CA SER A 31 18.88 6.13 24.16
C SER A 31 19.99 5.27 24.75
N THR A 32 19.64 4.43 25.73
CA THR A 32 20.57 3.51 26.38
C THR A 32 20.23 2.07 26.02
N THR A 33 21.17 1.14 26.23
CA THR A 33 20.92 -0.29 25.99
C THR A 33 19.76 -0.85 26.84
N ALA A 34 19.52 -0.27 28.03
CA ALA A 34 18.38 -0.63 28.88
C ALA A 34 17.01 -0.26 28.27
N GLU A 35 16.99 0.69 27.34
CA GLU A 35 15.79 1.17 26.65
C GLU A 35 15.68 0.63 25.22
N ALA A 36 16.51 -0.34 24.84
CA ALA A 36 16.53 -0.92 23.50
C ALA A 36 15.13 -1.33 22.96
N PRO A 37 14.22 -1.93 23.75
CA PRO A 37 12.87 -2.24 23.26
C PRO A 37 12.05 -1.00 22.87
N ARG A 38 12.21 0.09 23.61
CA ARG A 38 11.55 1.37 23.32
C ARG A 38 12.16 1.99 22.06
N LEU A 39 13.48 1.98 21.93
CA LEU A 39 14.18 2.45 20.74
C LEU A 39 13.75 1.66 19.49
N ALA A 40 13.70 0.33 19.58
CA ALA A 40 13.24 -0.53 18.51
C ALA A 40 11.79 -0.22 18.10
N THR A 41 10.92 0.09 19.07
CA THR A 41 9.54 0.51 18.81
C THR A 41 9.49 1.83 18.06
N THR A 42 10.27 2.83 18.48
CA THR A 42 10.35 4.13 17.80
C THR A 42 10.87 4.00 16.38
N ILE A 43 11.95 3.23 16.16
CA ILE A 43 12.50 2.97 14.82
C ILE A 43 11.47 2.26 13.94
N SER A 44 10.84 1.19 14.44
CA SER A 44 9.85 0.43 13.69
C SER A 44 8.64 1.28 13.29
N ARG A 45 8.14 2.11 14.20
CA ARG A 45 7.05 3.06 13.90
C ARG A 45 7.48 4.15 12.93
N THR A 46 8.73 4.60 13.00
CA THR A 46 9.25 5.59 12.06
C THR A 46 9.29 5.02 10.65
N LEU A 47 9.86 3.82 10.50
CA LEU A 47 9.92 3.12 9.22
C LEU A 47 8.51 2.84 8.67
N ARG A 48 7.57 2.41 9.51
CA ARG A 48 6.19 2.11 9.09
C ARG A 48 5.36 3.36 8.80
N ASP A 49 5.27 4.27 9.77
CA ASP A 49 4.29 5.35 9.79
C ASP A 49 4.78 6.57 8.99
N VAL A 50 6.09 6.82 8.94
CA VAL A 50 6.68 7.99 8.25
C VAL A 50 7.25 7.60 6.89
N TYR A 51 7.98 6.48 6.82
CA TYR A 51 8.65 6.04 5.58
C TYR A 51 7.87 4.99 4.78
N GLY A 52 6.73 4.49 5.30
CA GLY A 52 5.85 3.58 4.57
C GLY A 52 6.41 2.16 4.38
N ALA A 53 7.26 1.68 5.29
CA ALA A 53 7.76 0.30 5.31
C ALA A 53 6.95 -0.56 6.31
N PRO A 54 5.84 -1.20 5.89
CA PRO A 54 4.90 -1.86 6.81
C PRO A 54 5.46 -3.12 7.47
N HIS A 55 6.40 -3.79 6.81
CA HIS A 55 6.98 -5.07 7.21
C HIS A 55 8.51 -5.07 7.01
N PRO A 56 9.30 -5.73 7.87
CA PRO A 56 10.75 -5.80 7.72
C PRO A 56 11.21 -6.37 6.38
N ALA A 57 10.41 -7.23 5.74
CA ALA A 57 10.69 -7.78 4.41
C ALA A 57 10.88 -6.73 3.29
N PHE A 58 10.44 -5.48 3.51
CA PHE A 58 10.63 -4.36 2.60
C PHE A 58 11.88 -3.53 2.91
N LEU A 59 12.61 -3.86 3.98
CA LEU A 59 13.83 -3.16 4.37
C LEU A 59 15.03 -3.85 3.75
N VAL A 60 15.89 -3.00 3.18
CA VAL A 60 17.27 -3.32 2.87
C VAL A 60 18.14 -2.67 3.93
N TYR A 61 19.13 -3.38 4.45
CA TYR A 61 20.00 -2.85 5.49
C TYR A 61 21.48 -3.19 5.27
N LEU A 62 22.35 -2.30 5.75
CA LEU A 62 23.72 -2.64 6.10
C LEU A 62 23.95 -2.36 7.58
N VAL A 63 24.94 -3.06 8.12
CA VAL A 63 25.49 -2.75 9.43
C VAL A 63 26.97 -2.45 9.26
N HIS A 64 27.40 -1.33 9.82
CA HIS A 64 28.78 -0.86 9.79
C HIS A 64 29.28 -0.64 11.22
N ASP A 65 30.59 -0.73 11.43
CA ASP A 65 31.23 -0.35 12.69
C ASP A 65 31.47 1.17 12.80
N ALA A 66 32.24 1.58 13.81
CA ALA A 66 32.58 2.98 14.03
C ALA A 66 33.57 3.54 12.99
N GLU A 67 34.25 2.65 12.26
CA GLU A 67 35.20 2.93 11.19
C GLU A 67 34.54 2.86 9.79
N ASP A 68 33.22 2.68 9.73
CA ASP A 68 32.39 2.53 8.52
C ASP A 68 32.64 1.23 7.74
N GLU A 69 33.25 0.23 8.38
CA GLU A 69 33.49 -1.08 7.77
C GLU A 69 32.28 -2.01 7.96
N PRO A 70 31.89 -2.80 6.94
CA PRO A 70 30.77 -3.73 7.05
C PRO A 70 30.94 -4.75 8.18
N LEU A 71 29.94 -4.83 9.05
CA LEU A 71 29.90 -5.77 10.18
C LEU A 71 28.97 -6.95 9.89
N PRO A 72 29.43 -8.20 10.05
CA PRO A 72 28.54 -9.36 9.98
C PRO A 72 27.64 -9.40 11.21
N VAL A 73 26.34 -9.45 10.99
CA VAL A 73 25.32 -9.58 12.05
C VAL A 73 24.34 -10.69 11.72
N ASP A 74 23.66 -11.19 12.75
CA ASP A 74 22.53 -12.09 12.56
C ASP A 74 21.41 -11.37 11.77
N PRO A 75 20.69 -12.08 10.88
CA PRO A 75 19.62 -11.49 10.10
C PRO A 75 18.56 -10.77 10.94
N LEU A 76 18.21 -9.55 10.54
CA LEU A 76 17.17 -8.73 11.19
C LEU A 76 15.76 -9.21 10.79
N GLY A 77 15.36 -10.37 11.31
CA GLY A 77 14.06 -10.98 10.99
C GLY A 77 13.95 -11.28 9.50
N THR A 78 12.93 -10.74 8.83
CA THR A 78 12.74 -10.91 7.38
C THR A 78 13.40 -9.79 6.55
N ALA A 79 14.11 -8.84 7.15
CA ALA A 79 14.78 -7.77 6.42
C ALA A 79 15.95 -8.33 5.60
N ARG A 80 16.23 -7.67 4.47
CA ARG A 80 17.24 -8.13 3.51
C ARG A 80 18.55 -7.38 3.73
N PRO A 81 19.68 -8.03 4.07
CA PRO A 81 20.97 -7.37 4.04
C PRO A 81 21.35 -7.01 2.59
N GLU A 82 21.98 -5.85 2.37
CA GLU A 82 22.39 -5.43 1.02
C GLU A 82 23.41 -6.40 0.40
N ALA A 83 24.27 -7.02 1.20
CA ALA A 83 25.19 -8.05 0.69
C ALA A 83 24.47 -9.21 -0.01
N LEU A 84 23.26 -9.58 0.46
CA LEU A 84 22.44 -10.58 -0.23
C LEU A 84 21.78 -10.03 -1.50
N LEU A 85 21.67 -8.70 -1.68
CA LEU A 85 21.21 -8.11 -2.94
C LEU A 85 22.30 -8.15 -4.00
N ASP A 86 23.55 -7.86 -3.65
CA ASP A 86 24.67 -7.98 -4.59
C ASP A 86 24.87 -9.44 -5.01
N GLU A 87 24.79 -10.37 -4.06
CA GLU A 87 24.83 -11.81 -4.32
C GLU A 87 23.59 -12.27 -5.09
N ALA A 88 22.39 -11.80 -4.75
CA ALA A 88 21.17 -12.12 -5.48
C ALA A 88 21.13 -11.50 -6.86
N GLU A 89 21.64 -10.29 -7.10
CA GLU A 89 21.74 -9.66 -8.42
C GLU A 89 22.76 -10.38 -9.30
N ALA A 90 23.88 -10.80 -8.71
CA ALA A 90 24.87 -11.65 -9.38
C ALA A 90 24.29 -13.04 -9.72
N GLU A 91 23.59 -13.68 -8.78
CA GLU A 91 22.84 -14.91 -9.02
C GLU A 91 21.70 -14.70 -10.02
N LEU A 92 20.98 -13.57 -9.99
CA LEU A 92 19.88 -13.28 -10.91
C LEU A 92 20.44 -13.11 -12.32
N ALA A 93 21.58 -12.43 -12.47
CA ALA A 93 22.29 -12.33 -13.74
C ALA A 93 22.71 -13.73 -14.25
N GLU A 94 23.13 -14.62 -13.36
CA GLU A 94 23.51 -16.00 -13.70
C GLU A 94 22.28 -16.91 -13.97
N ARG A 95 21.15 -16.69 -13.28
CA ARG A 95 19.87 -17.42 -13.42
C ARG A 95 19.07 -16.96 -14.63
N VAL A 96 19.18 -15.69 -15.02
CA VAL A 96 18.72 -15.19 -16.34
C VAL A 96 19.45 -15.90 -17.48
N VAL A 97 20.72 -16.29 -17.26
CA VAL A 97 21.49 -17.08 -18.22
C VAL A 97 21.13 -18.58 -18.16
N ARG A 98 20.65 -19.11 -17.03
CA ARG A 98 20.39 -20.56 -16.85
C ARG A 98 18.94 -21.03 -16.83
N GLY A 99 17.95 -20.14 -16.85
CA GLY A 99 16.54 -20.53 -16.75
C GLY A 99 16.20 -20.91 -15.31
N ALA A 100 15.32 -20.11 -14.70
CA ALA A 100 15.12 -20.09 -13.26
C ALA A 100 14.45 -21.36 -12.72
N ASP A 101 15.06 -21.95 -11.70
CA ASP A 101 14.38 -22.62 -10.60
C ASP A 101 15.31 -22.54 -9.36
N SER A 102 14.84 -21.92 -8.28
CA SER A 102 15.17 -22.34 -6.90
C SER A 102 14.45 -21.49 -5.85
N ASP A 103 13.85 -22.25 -4.92
CA ASP A 103 13.41 -22.01 -3.55
C ASP A 103 14.02 -20.80 -2.79
N GLU A 104 13.22 -20.25 -1.85
CA GLU A 104 13.49 -19.17 -0.88
C GLU A 104 13.12 -17.71 -1.26
N VAL A 105 12.20 -17.51 -2.20
CA VAL A 105 11.50 -16.22 -2.34
C VAL A 105 10.05 -16.44 -1.93
N ILE A 106 9.57 -15.73 -0.90
CA ILE A 106 8.15 -15.71 -0.49
C ILE A 106 7.32 -15.50 -1.76
N ALA A 107 6.35 -16.37 -2.02
CA ALA A 107 5.57 -16.32 -3.24
C ALA A 107 4.77 -15.00 -3.32
N LEU A 108 4.53 -14.50 -4.54
CA LEU A 108 3.90 -13.19 -4.75
C LEU A 108 2.52 -13.10 -4.08
N ASP A 109 1.76 -14.19 -4.12
CA ASP A 109 0.45 -14.30 -3.48
C ASP A 109 0.55 -14.15 -1.95
N GLU A 110 1.55 -14.76 -1.32
CA GLU A 110 1.79 -14.64 0.11
C GLU A 110 2.24 -13.21 0.48
N GLN A 111 3.10 -12.59 -0.33
CA GLN A 111 3.49 -11.19 -0.14
C GLN A 111 2.28 -10.25 -0.22
N VAL A 112 1.41 -10.43 -1.22
CA VAL A 112 0.18 -9.64 -1.38
C VAL A 112 -0.76 -9.83 -0.21
N ARG A 113 -0.99 -11.08 0.24
CA ARG A 113 -1.82 -11.36 1.42
C ARG A 113 -1.31 -10.67 2.67
N MET A 114 -0.01 -10.71 2.93
CA MET A 114 0.58 -10.00 4.08
C MET A 114 0.34 -8.49 4.02
N VAL A 115 0.51 -7.88 2.85
CA VAL A 115 0.29 -6.43 2.67
C VAL A 115 -1.17 -6.08 2.86
N VAL A 116 -2.10 -6.80 2.22
CA VAL A 116 -3.53 -6.53 2.35
C VAL A 116 -4.02 -6.76 3.78
N ALA A 117 -3.56 -7.81 4.46
CA ALA A 117 -3.85 -8.05 5.87
C ALA A 117 -3.39 -6.90 6.77
N ALA A 118 -2.16 -6.41 6.54
CA ALA A 118 -1.64 -5.25 7.26
C ALA A 118 -2.48 -3.98 7.03
N MET A 119 -2.92 -3.75 5.78
CA MET A 119 -3.80 -2.63 5.44
C MET A 119 -5.16 -2.73 6.14
N MET A 120 -5.72 -3.94 6.22
CA MET A 120 -7.01 -4.21 6.86
C MET A 120 -6.94 -4.31 8.39
N LYS A 121 -5.73 -4.30 8.96
CA LYS A 121 -5.48 -4.56 10.40
C LYS A 121 -6.03 -5.92 10.85
N SER A 122 -5.96 -6.90 9.96
CA SER A 122 -6.44 -8.27 10.18
C SER A 122 -5.30 -9.26 9.99
N ALA A 123 -5.51 -10.51 10.39
CA ALA A 123 -4.57 -11.58 10.08
C ALA A 123 -4.76 -12.09 8.63
N PRO A 124 -3.72 -12.58 7.92
CA PRO A 124 -3.81 -13.02 6.53
C PRO A 124 -4.85 -14.13 6.28
N ASP A 125 -5.09 -14.98 7.27
CA ASP A 125 -6.08 -16.07 7.26
C ASP A 125 -7.52 -15.58 7.43
N GLN A 126 -7.71 -14.33 7.84
CA GLN A 126 -9.02 -13.68 7.99
C GLN A 126 -9.45 -12.88 6.75
N LEU A 127 -8.59 -12.81 5.73
CA LEU A 127 -8.90 -12.13 4.48
C LEU A 127 -10.03 -12.86 3.76
N GLN A 128 -11.05 -12.10 3.34
CA GLN A 128 -12.10 -12.65 2.49
C GLN A 128 -11.54 -12.79 1.08
N VAL A 129 -11.33 -14.05 0.70
CA VAL A 129 -10.94 -14.45 -0.65
C VAL A 129 -12.18 -15.01 -1.34
N ASP A 130 -12.50 -14.50 -2.53
CA ASP A 130 -13.62 -15.01 -3.31
C ASP A 130 -13.28 -16.29 -4.09
N SER A 131 -14.24 -16.79 -4.88
CA SER A 131 -14.08 -18.01 -5.68
C SER A 131 -13.00 -17.91 -6.76
N ASP A 132 -12.64 -16.69 -7.17
CA ASP A 132 -11.65 -16.41 -8.21
C ASP A 132 -10.25 -16.18 -7.61
N GLY A 133 -10.13 -16.18 -6.27
CA GLY A 133 -8.90 -15.91 -5.56
C GLY A 133 -8.68 -14.42 -5.28
N ASP A 134 -9.69 -13.58 -5.44
CA ASP A 134 -9.58 -12.14 -5.23
C ASP A 134 -9.76 -11.79 -3.77
N ILE A 135 -8.91 -10.90 -3.29
CA ILE A 135 -8.98 -10.38 -1.93
C ILE A 135 -9.83 -9.11 -1.94
N GLY A 136 -10.96 -9.14 -1.24
CA GLY A 136 -11.86 -8.00 -1.10
C GLY A 136 -11.41 -7.03 0.00
N ILE A 137 -11.26 -5.76 -0.36
CA ILE A 137 -10.94 -4.64 0.54
C ILE A 137 -12.10 -3.64 0.48
N ARG A 138 -12.73 -3.38 1.63
CA ARG A 138 -13.72 -2.32 1.76
C ARG A 138 -13.02 -0.99 2.06
N ALA A 139 -13.08 -0.04 1.12
CA ALA A 139 -12.45 1.27 1.25
C ALA A 139 -13.46 2.38 0.93
N GLY A 140 -13.95 3.06 1.96
CA GLY A 140 -14.97 4.11 1.80
C GLY A 140 -16.28 3.58 1.20
N SER A 141 -16.72 4.19 0.10
CA SER A 141 -17.93 3.84 -0.68
C SER A 141 -17.67 2.78 -1.76
N ALA A 142 -16.44 2.28 -1.89
CA ALA A 142 -16.05 1.35 -2.94
C ALA A 142 -15.59 0.00 -2.38
N MET A 143 -15.83 -1.05 -3.18
CA MET A 143 -15.17 -2.35 -2.99
C MET A 143 -13.98 -2.44 -3.93
N VAL A 144 -12.79 -2.66 -3.36
CA VAL A 144 -11.56 -2.88 -4.11
C VAL A 144 -11.22 -4.36 -4.06
N PHE A 145 -10.89 -4.94 -5.20
CA PHE A 145 -10.44 -6.32 -5.33
C PHE A 145 -8.96 -6.34 -5.71
N VAL A 146 -8.23 -7.30 -5.14
CA VAL A 146 -6.81 -7.54 -5.45
C VAL A 146 -6.66 -8.95 -5.98
N ARG A 147 -6.23 -9.08 -7.24
CA ARG A 147 -5.99 -10.35 -7.91
C ARG A 147 -4.51 -10.52 -8.23
N VAL A 148 -3.95 -11.67 -7.88
CA VAL A 148 -2.57 -12.03 -8.24
C VAL A 148 -2.58 -12.88 -9.51
N ARG A 149 -1.65 -12.60 -10.42
CA ARG A 149 -1.43 -13.35 -11.66
C ARG A 149 0.02 -13.76 -11.74
N ASP A 150 0.27 -15.01 -12.14
CA ASP A 150 1.62 -15.57 -12.14
C ASP A 150 2.34 -15.45 -13.49
N ASN A 151 1.62 -15.19 -14.59
CA ASN A 151 2.21 -15.14 -15.93
C ASN A 151 1.59 -14.07 -16.85
N PRO A 152 2.24 -12.89 -17.04
CA PRO A 152 3.41 -12.41 -16.27
C PRO A 152 3.04 -12.08 -14.82
N PRO A 153 4.01 -12.07 -13.87
CA PRO A 153 3.75 -11.77 -12.46
C PRO A 153 3.22 -10.34 -12.30
N LEU A 154 1.93 -10.22 -11.97
CA LEU A 154 1.20 -8.97 -11.84
C LEU A 154 0.19 -9.07 -10.71
N VAL A 155 -0.04 -7.94 -10.04
CA VAL A 155 -1.10 -7.78 -9.05
C VAL A 155 -2.06 -6.73 -9.59
N ASP A 156 -3.26 -7.16 -9.97
CA ASP A 156 -4.29 -6.25 -10.45
C ASP A 156 -5.13 -5.78 -9.27
N VAL A 157 -5.14 -4.47 -9.05
CA VAL A 157 -6.08 -3.80 -8.14
C VAL A 157 -7.22 -3.28 -8.99
N PHE A 158 -8.45 -3.68 -8.73
CA PHE A 158 -9.60 -3.27 -9.53
C PHE A 158 -10.86 -3.07 -8.70
N SER A 159 -11.75 -2.21 -9.16
CA SER A 159 -13.00 -1.86 -8.47
C SER A 159 -14.12 -1.75 -9.49
N PRO A 160 -15.32 -2.29 -9.20
CA PRO A 160 -16.52 -1.91 -9.93
C PRO A 160 -16.85 -0.46 -9.54
N VAL A 161 -16.95 0.41 -10.52
CA VAL A 161 -17.22 1.84 -10.32
C VAL A 161 -18.70 2.13 -10.51
N LEU A 162 -19.31 1.54 -11.54
CA LEU A 162 -20.72 1.74 -11.86
C LEU A 162 -21.29 0.44 -12.40
N THR A 163 -22.40 -0.03 -11.83
CA THR A 163 -23.07 -1.28 -12.19
C THR A 163 -24.42 -0.99 -12.84
N GLU A 164 -24.97 -1.98 -13.56
CA GLU A 164 -26.24 -1.88 -14.28
C GLU A 164 -26.24 -0.74 -15.32
N VAL A 165 -25.15 -0.63 -16.07
CA VAL A 165 -24.98 0.40 -17.11
C VAL A 165 -25.18 -0.20 -18.48
N GLU A 166 -25.99 0.45 -19.31
CA GLU A 166 -26.17 0.05 -20.70
C GLU A 166 -24.91 0.39 -21.52
N PRO A 167 -24.29 -0.59 -22.22
CA PRO A 167 -23.06 -0.38 -22.97
C PRO A 167 -23.32 0.37 -24.28
N THR A 168 -23.38 1.70 -24.20
CA THR A 168 -23.57 2.59 -25.36
C THR A 168 -22.24 3.04 -25.97
N GLU A 169 -22.24 3.44 -27.24
CA GLU A 169 -21.04 4.01 -27.90
C GLU A 169 -20.54 5.26 -27.15
N GLN A 170 -21.45 6.09 -26.63
CA GLN A 170 -21.11 7.28 -25.86
C GLN A 170 -20.35 6.94 -24.57
N LEU A 171 -20.74 5.85 -23.89
CA LEU A 171 -20.02 5.36 -22.72
C LEU A 171 -18.60 4.95 -23.09
N TYR A 172 -18.41 4.15 -24.15
CA TYR A 172 -17.08 3.70 -24.56
C TYR A 172 -16.15 4.86 -24.96
N VAL A 173 -16.67 5.87 -25.66
CA VAL A 173 -15.92 7.10 -25.97
C VAL A 173 -15.50 7.79 -24.68
N LYS A 174 -16.43 7.97 -23.73
CA LYS A 174 -16.14 8.63 -22.45
C LYS A 174 -15.12 7.86 -21.61
N LEU A 175 -15.22 6.54 -21.51
CA LEU A 175 -14.26 5.70 -20.79
C LEU A 175 -12.86 5.78 -21.41
N SER A 176 -12.78 5.85 -22.75
CA SER A 176 -11.52 6.02 -23.46
C SER A 176 -10.89 7.40 -23.18
N GLU A 177 -11.70 8.47 -23.21
CA GLU A 177 -11.24 9.82 -22.88
C GLU A 177 -10.73 9.93 -21.44
N LEU A 178 -11.45 9.32 -20.49
CA LEU A 178 -11.06 9.29 -19.09
C LEU A 178 -9.77 8.50 -18.90
N THR A 179 -9.67 7.30 -19.47
CA THR A 179 -8.46 6.47 -19.42
C THR A 179 -7.25 7.21 -19.99
N ASN A 180 -7.40 7.94 -21.09
CA ASN A 180 -6.31 8.73 -21.69
C ASN A 180 -5.81 9.88 -20.80
N ARG A 181 -6.63 10.36 -19.86
CA ARG A 181 -6.25 11.41 -18.90
C ARG A 181 -5.70 10.84 -17.59
N MET A 182 -5.86 9.54 -17.34
CA MET A 182 -5.39 8.89 -16.13
C MET A 182 -3.87 8.65 -16.23
N PRO A 183 -3.07 9.15 -15.28
CA PRO A 183 -1.63 8.87 -15.26
C PRO A 183 -1.32 7.39 -15.07
N ILE A 184 -2.18 6.69 -14.33
CA ILE A 184 -2.09 5.26 -14.04
C ILE A 184 -3.48 4.62 -14.05
N GLY A 185 -3.53 3.36 -14.49
CA GLY A 185 -4.75 2.57 -14.54
C GLY A 185 -5.55 2.72 -15.84
N ARG A 186 -6.68 2.01 -15.89
CA ARG A 186 -7.58 1.97 -17.05
C ARG A 186 -9.03 1.79 -16.62
N LEU A 187 -9.93 2.29 -17.45
CA LEU A 187 -11.36 2.04 -17.34
C LEU A 187 -11.83 1.16 -18.50
N TYR A 188 -12.69 0.20 -18.20
CA TYR A 188 -13.32 -0.65 -19.21
C TYR A 188 -14.71 -1.07 -18.76
N CYS A 189 -15.57 -1.41 -19.72
CA CYS A 189 -16.91 -1.93 -19.44
C CYS A 189 -16.96 -3.42 -19.79
N THR A 190 -17.48 -4.24 -18.88
CA THR A 190 -17.79 -5.65 -19.12
C THR A 190 -18.96 -6.07 -18.25
N ASN A 191 -19.85 -6.93 -18.78
CA ASN A 191 -21.04 -7.42 -18.07
C ASN A 191 -21.85 -6.29 -17.41
N ASP A 192 -22.18 -5.25 -18.19
CA ASP A 192 -22.95 -4.08 -17.75
C ASP A 192 -22.37 -3.35 -16.52
N THR A 193 -21.06 -3.51 -16.32
CA THR A 193 -20.32 -2.92 -15.20
C THR A 193 -19.08 -2.20 -15.72
N VAL A 194 -18.91 -0.96 -15.29
CA VAL A 194 -17.68 -0.19 -15.50
C VAL A 194 -16.69 -0.55 -14.41
N TRP A 195 -15.51 -0.98 -14.83
CA TRP A 195 -14.42 -1.37 -13.97
C TRP A 195 -13.27 -0.38 -14.10
N ALA A 196 -12.67 -0.05 -12.97
CA ALA A 196 -11.36 0.58 -12.90
C ALA A 196 -10.32 -0.47 -12.52
N SER A 197 -9.13 -0.42 -13.12
CA SER A 197 -8.04 -1.34 -12.83
C SER A 197 -6.69 -0.62 -12.86
N ILE A 198 -5.84 -0.90 -11.86
CA ILE A 198 -4.47 -0.44 -11.73
C ILE A 198 -3.57 -1.69 -11.58
N PRO A 199 -2.76 -2.02 -12.59
CA PRO A 199 -1.81 -3.11 -12.49
C PRO A 199 -0.58 -2.68 -11.67
N VAL A 200 -0.10 -3.57 -10.80
CA VAL A 200 1.15 -3.45 -10.06
C VAL A 200 2.07 -4.58 -10.50
N PHE A 201 3.33 -4.26 -10.78
CA PHE A 201 4.31 -5.27 -11.18
C PHE A 201 4.57 -6.25 -10.03
N GLY A 202 4.40 -7.54 -10.31
CA GLY A 202 4.74 -8.61 -9.36
C GLY A 202 6.22 -8.94 -9.34
N ARG A 203 6.97 -8.61 -10.40
CA ARG A 203 8.43 -8.68 -10.41
C ARG A 203 8.99 -7.55 -9.55
N ASN A 204 9.87 -7.89 -8.60
CA ASN A 204 10.40 -6.95 -7.59
C ASN A 204 9.26 -6.23 -6.84
N PHE A 205 8.25 -6.99 -6.42
CA PHE A 205 7.09 -6.46 -5.74
C PHE A 205 7.46 -5.60 -4.52
N GLN A 206 6.86 -4.41 -4.43
CA GLN A 206 7.01 -3.50 -3.30
C GLN A 206 5.63 -3.23 -2.68
N ALA A 207 5.49 -3.42 -1.37
CA ALA A 207 4.24 -3.17 -0.65
C ALA A 207 3.70 -1.77 -0.92
N THR A 208 4.59 -0.78 -0.92
CA THR A 208 4.23 0.63 -1.13
C THR A 208 3.51 0.82 -2.46
N HIS A 209 3.86 0.08 -3.51
CA HIS A 209 3.17 0.17 -4.80
C HIS A 209 1.75 -0.41 -4.72
N LEU A 210 1.54 -1.53 -4.01
CA LEU A 210 0.21 -2.07 -3.80
C LEU A 210 -0.65 -1.15 -2.93
N MET A 211 -0.09 -0.64 -1.83
CA MET A 211 -0.78 0.30 -0.96
C MET A 211 -1.19 1.57 -1.71
N LEU A 212 -0.28 2.12 -2.52
CA LEU A 212 -0.56 3.29 -3.36
C LEU A 212 -1.63 2.97 -4.41
N ALA A 213 -1.57 1.80 -5.05
CA ALA A 213 -2.58 1.40 -6.03
C ALA A 213 -3.98 1.30 -5.40
N VAL A 214 -4.11 0.71 -4.21
CA VAL A 214 -5.38 0.64 -3.48
C VAL A 214 -5.86 2.04 -3.04
N GLN A 215 -4.96 2.90 -2.58
CA GLN A 215 -5.28 4.28 -2.21
C GLN A 215 -5.78 5.09 -3.42
N VAL A 216 -5.06 5.02 -4.54
CA VAL A 216 -5.46 5.69 -5.79
C VAL A 216 -6.77 5.11 -6.31
N MET A 217 -6.97 3.79 -6.26
CA MET A 217 -8.22 3.15 -6.65
C MET A 217 -9.40 3.67 -5.84
N THR A 218 -9.24 3.82 -4.52
CA THR A 218 -10.30 4.32 -3.64
C THR A 218 -10.72 5.74 -4.05
N GLY A 219 -9.74 6.63 -4.25
CA GLY A 219 -10.03 8.01 -4.70
C GLY A 219 -10.62 8.08 -6.11
N LEU A 220 -10.17 7.22 -7.03
CA LEU A 220 -10.73 7.13 -8.37
C LEU A 220 -12.16 6.60 -8.36
N ALA A 221 -12.45 5.58 -7.54
CA ALA A 221 -13.79 5.03 -7.43
C ALA A 221 -14.79 6.09 -6.93
N ASP A 222 -14.41 6.87 -5.91
CA ASP A 222 -15.23 7.97 -5.37
C ASP A 222 -15.36 9.18 -6.33
N GLU A 223 -14.41 9.42 -7.23
CA GLU A 223 -14.57 10.49 -8.24
C GLU A 223 -15.46 10.01 -9.39
N LEU A 224 -15.24 8.78 -9.83
CA LEU A 224 -15.89 8.23 -11.01
C LEU A 224 -17.32 7.77 -10.73
N ASP A 225 -17.63 7.29 -9.52
CA ASP A 225 -19.00 6.90 -9.16
C ASP A 225 -19.94 8.13 -9.23
N ASP A 226 -19.54 9.27 -8.68
CA ASP A 226 -20.29 10.52 -8.70
C ASP A 226 -20.47 11.05 -10.13
N ARG A 227 -19.39 11.07 -10.92
CA ARG A 227 -19.40 11.62 -12.29
C ARG A 227 -20.17 10.75 -13.26
N LEU A 228 -19.95 9.43 -13.24
CA LEU A 228 -20.60 8.51 -14.18
C LEU A 228 -22.06 8.28 -13.82
N HIS A 229 -22.42 8.22 -12.53
CA HIS A 229 -23.81 8.12 -12.11
C HIS A 229 -24.63 9.34 -12.57
N GLY A 230 -24.06 10.55 -12.50
CA GLY A 230 -24.72 11.76 -12.96
C GLY A 230 -24.96 11.84 -14.47
N GLU A 231 -24.06 11.26 -15.28
CA GLU A 231 -24.11 11.35 -16.75
C GLU A 231 -24.86 10.18 -17.42
N PHE A 232 -24.73 8.95 -16.92
CA PHE A 232 -25.23 7.74 -17.59
C PHE A 232 -26.33 7.00 -16.82
N GLY A 233 -26.56 7.35 -15.55
CA GLY A 233 -27.39 6.53 -14.65
C GLY A 233 -26.73 5.18 -14.32
N GLY A 234 -27.32 4.43 -13.38
CA GLY A 234 -26.82 3.13 -12.91
C GLY A 234 -26.82 3.02 -11.39
N LYS A 235 -26.48 1.84 -10.85
CA LYS A 235 -26.36 1.65 -9.40
C LYS A 235 -24.91 1.69 -8.95
N ARG A 236 -24.68 2.41 -7.85
CA ARG A 236 -23.42 2.37 -7.11
C ARG A 236 -23.36 1.07 -6.31
N PHE A 237 -22.16 0.57 -6.05
CA PHE A 237 -21.99 -0.66 -5.27
C PHE A 237 -22.52 -0.52 -3.83
N PHE A 238 -22.38 0.68 -3.24
CA PHE A 238 -23.06 1.07 -2.01
C PHE A 238 -23.87 2.36 -2.23
N GLY A 239 -25.11 2.40 -1.74
CA GLY A 239 -26.00 3.57 -1.86
C GLY A 239 -25.67 4.66 -0.83
N GLU A 240 -26.26 5.85 -1.00
CA GLU A 240 -26.12 7.05 -0.13
C GLU A 240 -26.34 6.82 1.37
N GLY A 241 -26.88 5.66 1.79
CA GLY A 241 -27.14 5.30 3.18
C GLY A 241 -26.02 4.52 3.90
N ASP A 242 -24.90 4.18 3.24
CA ASP A 242 -23.82 3.36 3.85
C ASP A 242 -22.53 4.16 4.12
N LYS A 243 -22.61 5.50 4.05
CA LYS A 243 -21.55 6.36 4.62
C LYS A 243 -21.58 6.17 6.14
N PRO A 244 -20.44 5.88 6.81
CA PRO A 244 -20.42 5.89 8.27
C PRO A 244 -20.86 7.27 8.73
N THR A 245 -22.03 7.31 9.35
CA THR A 245 -22.58 8.55 9.90
C THR A 245 -21.58 9.03 10.94
N ARG A 246 -20.85 10.10 10.63
CA ARG A 246 -20.22 10.91 11.68
C ARG A 246 -21.39 11.38 12.52
N GLU A 247 -21.54 10.79 13.71
CA GLU A 247 -22.44 11.31 14.74
C GLU A 247 -22.08 12.79 14.92
N GLN A 248 -22.92 13.65 14.33
CA GLN A 248 -22.96 15.05 14.69
C GLN A 248 -23.54 15.06 16.10
N ASP A 249 -22.62 15.19 17.05
CA ASP A 249 -22.88 15.42 18.46
C ASP A 249 -23.64 16.75 18.58
N ASP A 250 -24.97 16.69 18.38
CA ASP A 250 -25.92 17.80 18.59
C ASP A 250 -26.01 18.04 20.10
N HIS A 251 -24.97 18.67 20.66
CA HIS A 251 -25.01 19.27 21.98
C HIS A 251 -25.96 20.48 21.95
N ARG A 252 -27.26 20.19 21.90
CA ARG A 252 -28.30 21.11 22.37
C ARG A 252 -28.27 21.10 23.88
N THR A 253 -27.45 21.99 24.44
CA THR A 253 -27.55 22.41 25.84
C THR A 253 -28.92 23.06 26.04
N GLY A 254 -29.89 22.25 26.46
CA GLY A 254 -31.21 22.67 26.89
C GLY A 254 -31.10 23.47 28.19
N MET A 255 -31.68 24.65 28.15
CA MET A 255 -31.69 25.68 29.18
C MET A 255 -32.98 25.54 30.03
N TYR A 256 -32.81 25.66 31.36
CA TYR A 256 -33.78 25.87 32.45
C TYR A 256 -34.68 24.70 32.92
N LEU A 257 -34.44 24.25 34.17
CA LEU A 257 -35.18 24.70 35.36
C LEU A 257 -34.32 24.54 36.62
#